data_AF-A0A0G4H3P2-F1
#
_entry.id   AF-A0A0G4H3P2-F1
#
_cell.length_a   1.000
_cell.length_b   1.000
_cell.length_c   1.000
_cell.angle_alpha   90.00
_cell.angle_beta   90.00
_cell.angle_gamma   90.00
#
_symmetry.space_group_name_H-M   'P 1'
#
loop_
_entity.id
_entity.type
_entity.pdbx_description
1 polymer ?
#
loop_
_entity_poly.entity_id
_entity_poly.type
_entity_poly.pdbx_seq_one_letter_code
_entity_poly.pdbx_strand_id
1 'polypeptide(L)'
;MKWPQQRAVLVGGMVKRAASMGCRDANLTWAVQLLDVCRADRLIDTNDATQIADACVAACVKRLEPHLLMDYMPDDPPHTHRQVMKRVAVDSSVCGIGCLDGLFAAAGMDTHGRLFSFAKYLMFLSMCDINLAACDVRLLAATAVYITRKTNQGQRAGGIWSTALVGQSLVSESALESGMTTLRMQRLMWRDTRTTKGVRMSEDQ
;
A
#
# COMPACT_ATOMS: atom_id res chain seq x y z
N MET A 1 13.79 -9.50 -17.33
CA MET A 1 13.20 -8.17 -17.01
C MET A 1 13.91 -7.60 -15.79
N LYS A 2 14.21 -6.29 -15.71
CA LYS A 2 14.78 -5.70 -14.48
C LYS A 2 13.72 -5.66 -13.37
N TRP A 3 14.16 -5.70 -12.11
CA TRP A 3 13.26 -5.81 -10.95
C TRP A 3 12.15 -4.74 -10.89
N PRO A 4 12.40 -3.44 -11.13
CA PRO A 4 11.32 -2.45 -11.07
C PRO A 4 10.15 -2.74 -12.03
N GLN A 5 10.45 -3.18 -13.25
CA GLN A 5 9.44 -3.55 -14.24
C GLN A 5 8.75 -4.87 -13.87
N GLN A 6 9.53 -5.87 -13.43
CA GLN A 6 8.98 -7.16 -13.02
C GLN A 6 8.04 -7.00 -11.83
N ARG A 7 8.45 -6.21 -10.82
CA ARG A 7 7.65 -5.87 -9.65
C ARG A 7 6.34 -5.21 -10.05
N ALA A 8 6.36 -4.24 -10.97
CA ALA A 8 5.13 -3.60 -11.44
C ALA A 8 4.14 -4.59 -12.09
N VAL A 9 4.65 -5.54 -12.89
CA VAL A 9 3.83 -6.60 -13.49
C VAL A 9 3.23 -7.52 -12.42
N LEU A 10 4.04 -7.94 -11.44
CA LEU A 10 3.59 -8.80 -10.34
C LEU A 10 2.54 -8.11 -9.47
N VAL A 11 2.79 -6.85 -9.06
CA VAL A 11 1.84 -6.06 -8.28
C VAL A 11 0.52 -5.88 -9.05
N GLY A 12 0.58 -5.63 -10.37
CA GLY A 12 -0.63 -5.58 -11.21
C GLY A 12 -1.42 -6.90 -11.22
N GLY A 13 -0.73 -8.04 -11.24
CA GLY A 13 -1.36 -9.36 -11.09
C GLY A 13 -1.99 -9.57 -9.72
N MET A 14 -1.29 -9.17 -8.65
CA MET A 14 -1.79 -9.26 -7.28
C MET A 14 -3.04 -8.40 -7.05
N VAL A 15 -3.09 -7.19 -7.63
CA VAL A 15 -4.28 -6.32 -7.59
C VAL A 15 -5.48 -7.02 -8.22
N LYS A 16 -5.32 -7.59 -9.42
CA LYS A 16 -6.39 -8.31 -10.12
C LYS A 16 -6.89 -9.50 -9.30
N ARG A 17 -5.97 -10.26 -8.72
CA ARG A 17 -6.29 -11.44 -7.90
C ARG A 17 -6.98 -11.06 -6.58
N ALA A 18 -6.48 -10.04 -5.89
CA ALA A 18 -7.11 -9.53 -4.67
C ALA A 18 -8.54 -9.03 -4.97
N ALA A 19 -8.74 -8.35 -6.10
CA ALA A 19 -10.05 -7.90 -6.53
C ALA A 19 -11.00 -9.08 -6.85
N SER A 20 -10.53 -10.13 -7.55
CA SER A 20 -11.37 -11.29 -7.85
C SER A 20 -11.78 -12.08 -6.62
N MET A 21 -11.00 -12.02 -5.54
CA MET A 21 -11.30 -12.65 -4.25
C MET A 21 -12.14 -11.74 -3.32
N GLY A 22 -12.36 -10.48 -3.67
CA GLY A 22 -13.04 -9.51 -2.79
C GLY A 22 -12.23 -9.11 -1.55
N CYS A 23 -10.89 -9.17 -1.63
CA CYS A 23 -10.00 -8.85 -0.52
C CYS A 23 -10.10 -7.37 -0.11
N ARG A 24 -9.96 -7.10 1.20
CA ARG A 24 -9.77 -5.73 1.70
C ARG A 24 -8.42 -5.14 1.28
N ASP A 25 -8.36 -3.81 1.19
CA ASP A 25 -7.16 -3.03 0.86
C ASP A 25 -5.95 -3.41 1.74
N ALA A 26 -6.19 -3.73 3.00
CA ALA A 26 -5.18 -4.17 3.96
C ALA A 26 -4.42 -5.42 3.47
N ASN A 27 -5.11 -6.39 2.88
CA ASN A 27 -4.47 -7.61 2.37
C ASN A 27 -3.53 -7.28 1.21
N LEU A 28 -3.98 -6.42 0.29
CA LEU A 28 -3.19 -6.08 -0.89
C LEU A 28 -1.95 -5.27 -0.50
N THR A 29 -2.10 -4.26 0.37
CA THR A 29 -0.94 -3.47 0.85
C THR A 29 0.10 -4.34 1.53
N TRP A 30 -0.33 -5.30 2.35
CA TRP A 30 0.58 -6.20 3.04
C TRP A 30 1.20 -7.24 2.11
N ALA A 31 0.42 -7.80 1.18
CA ALA A 31 0.93 -8.77 0.22
C ALA A 31 2.06 -8.17 -0.64
N VAL A 32 1.94 -6.91 -1.04
CA VAL A 32 2.99 -6.21 -1.81
C VAL A 32 4.26 -6.02 -0.96
N GLN A 33 4.13 -5.69 0.32
CA GLN A 33 5.28 -5.61 1.22
C GLN A 33 5.95 -6.98 1.39
N LEU A 34 5.15 -8.04 1.53
CA LEU A 34 5.64 -9.41 1.63
C LEU A 34 6.38 -9.84 0.36
N LEU A 35 5.91 -9.43 -0.82
CA LEU A 35 6.63 -9.66 -2.08
C LEU A 35 8.03 -9.02 -2.05
N ASP A 36 8.14 -7.79 -1.56
CA ASP A 36 9.43 -7.09 -1.45
C ASP A 36 10.36 -7.76 -0.42
N VAL A 37 9.82 -8.30 0.67
CA VAL A 37 10.57 -9.11 1.64
C VAL A 37 11.03 -10.43 1.02
N CYS A 38 10.15 -11.14 0.30
CA CYS A 38 10.52 -12.37 -0.42
C CYS A 38 11.62 -12.11 -1.44
N ARG A 39 11.64 -10.93 -2.08
CA ARG A 39 12.73 -10.53 -2.96
C ARG A 39 14.04 -10.36 -2.18
N ALA A 40 14.01 -9.65 -1.05
CA ALA A 40 15.19 -9.41 -0.21
C ALA A 40 15.79 -10.72 0.33
N ASP A 41 14.94 -11.67 0.69
CA ASP A 41 15.29 -13.01 1.17
C ASP A 41 15.73 -13.96 0.02
N ARG A 42 15.80 -13.45 -1.22
CA ARG A 42 16.17 -14.20 -2.44
C ARG A 42 15.27 -15.41 -2.74
N LEU A 43 14.02 -15.36 -2.29
CA LEU A 43 13.04 -16.39 -2.62
C LEU A 43 12.54 -16.25 -4.06
N ILE A 44 12.62 -15.05 -4.64
CA ILE A 44 12.19 -14.77 -6.01
C ILE A 44 13.32 -15.06 -7.00
N ASP A 45 13.24 -16.21 -7.69
CA ASP A 45 13.86 -16.42 -8.98
C ASP A 45 12.93 -15.97 -10.14
N THR A 46 13.44 -15.94 -11.36
CA THR A 46 12.64 -15.47 -12.52
C THR A 46 11.55 -16.44 -12.95
N ASN A 47 11.61 -17.72 -12.59
CA ASN A 47 10.67 -18.74 -13.05
C ASN A 47 9.45 -18.85 -12.14
N ASP A 48 9.61 -18.55 -10.84
CA ASP A 48 8.57 -18.71 -9.82
C ASP A 48 8.00 -17.38 -9.29
N ALA A 49 8.43 -16.24 -9.82
CA ALA A 49 8.04 -14.92 -9.32
C ALA A 49 6.52 -14.69 -9.24
N THR A 50 5.76 -15.19 -10.22
CA THR A 50 4.29 -15.11 -10.22
C THR A 50 3.69 -15.98 -9.11
N GLN A 51 4.19 -17.20 -8.92
CA GLN A 51 3.72 -18.10 -7.87
C GLN A 51 4.00 -17.52 -6.47
N ILE A 52 5.12 -16.82 -6.31
CA ILE A 52 5.45 -16.15 -5.04
C ILE A 52 4.51 -14.97 -4.80
N ALA A 53 4.24 -14.14 -5.81
CA ALA A 53 3.29 -13.03 -5.71
C ALA A 53 1.88 -13.51 -5.33
N ASP A 54 1.44 -14.60 -5.97
CA ASP A 54 0.18 -15.28 -5.66
C ASP A 54 0.15 -15.85 -4.25
N ALA A 55 1.25 -16.47 -3.81
CA ALA A 55 1.39 -16.98 -2.45
C ALA A 55 1.39 -15.85 -1.41
N CYS A 56 1.92 -14.67 -1.74
CA CYS A 56 1.87 -13.51 -0.85
C CYS A 56 0.42 -13.07 -0.62
N VAL A 57 -0.39 -12.98 -1.69
CA VAL A 57 -1.82 -12.65 -1.56
C VAL A 57 -2.54 -13.71 -0.73
N ALA A 58 -2.38 -14.99 -1.06
CA ALA A 58 -3.04 -16.08 -0.34
C ALA A 58 -2.66 -16.12 1.15
N ALA A 59 -1.39 -15.87 1.48
CA ALA A 59 -0.92 -15.84 2.86
C ALA A 59 -1.53 -14.68 3.67
N CYS A 60 -1.63 -13.49 3.07
CA CYS A 60 -2.29 -12.35 3.71
C CYS A 60 -3.80 -12.60 3.89
N VAL A 61 -4.48 -13.16 2.90
CA VAL A 61 -5.90 -13.55 3.02
C VAL A 61 -6.08 -14.58 4.12
N LYS A 62 -5.23 -15.62 4.18
CA LYS A 62 -5.31 -16.64 5.23
C LYS A 62 -5.20 -16.04 6.63
N ARG A 63 -4.40 -14.99 6.78
CA ARG A 63 -4.18 -14.33 8.06
C ARG A 63 -5.30 -13.36 8.44
N LEU A 64 -5.84 -12.59 7.48
CA LEU A 64 -6.76 -11.49 7.78
C LEU A 64 -8.23 -11.78 7.43
N GLU A 65 -8.46 -12.63 6.44
CA GLU A 65 -9.77 -12.95 5.87
C GLU A 65 -9.87 -14.44 5.46
N PRO A 66 -9.66 -15.39 6.39
CA PRO A 66 -9.55 -16.81 6.06
C PRO A 66 -10.82 -17.38 5.40
N HIS A 67 -11.97 -16.75 5.62
CA HIS A 67 -13.25 -17.12 5.00
C HIS A 67 -13.24 -16.96 3.47
N LEU A 68 -12.35 -16.14 2.89
CA LEU A 68 -12.23 -15.95 1.45
C LEU A 68 -11.43 -17.07 0.74
N LEU A 69 -10.84 -18.02 1.49
CA LEU A 69 -9.99 -19.08 0.94
C LEU A 69 -10.69 -20.43 0.77
N MET A 70 -11.99 -20.52 1.05
CA MET A 70 -12.72 -21.79 1.09
C MET A 70 -12.59 -22.63 -0.20
N ASP A 71 -12.32 -22.00 -1.35
CA ASP A 71 -12.19 -22.69 -2.66
C ASP A 71 -10.78 -22.67 -3.27
N TYR A 72 -9.77 -22.09 -2.61
CA TYR A 72 -8.53 -21.68 -3.30
C TYR A 72 -7.22 -22.30 -2.77
N MET A 73 -7.20 -22.89 -1.57
CA MET A 73 -5.97 -23.53 -1.06
C MET A 73 -6.03 -25.05 -1.23
N PRO A 74 -5.11 -25.67 -2.01
CA PRO A 74 -4.94 -27.11 -1.98
C PRO A 74 -4.46 -27.57 -0.60
N ASP A 75 -4.91 -28.74 -0.15
CA ASP A 75 -4.56 -29.31 1.15
C ASP A 75 -3.04 -29.49 1.35
N ASP A 76 -2.30 -29.75 0.26
CA ASP A 76 -0.82 -29.71 0.23
C ASP A 76 -0.32 -28.56 -0.65
N PRO A 77 -0.03 -27.39 -0.07
CA PRO A 77 0.45 -26.25 -0.84
C PRO A 77 1.86 -26.49 -1.36
N PRO A 78 2.19 -26.02 -2.59
CA PRO A 78 3.53 -26.10 -3.15
C PRO A 78 4.61 -25.59 -2.18
N HIS A 79 5.83 -26.12 -2.29
CA HIS A 79 6.96 -25.74 -1.44
C HIS A 79 7.15 -24.22 -1.31
N THR A 80 6.95 -23.49 -2.40
CA THR A 80 6.97 -22.01 -2.48
C THR A 80 5.96 -21.35 -1.55
N HIS A 81 4.71 -21.85 -1.52
CA HIS A 81 3.68 -21.36 -0.59
C HIS A 81 4.10 -21.58 0.86
N ARG A 82 4.68 -22.74 1.18
CA ARG A 82 5.13 -23.07 2.53
C ARG A 82 6.22 -22.12 3.02
N GLN A 83 7.14 -21.70 2.14
CA GLN A 83 8.18 -20.72 2.46
C GLN A 83 7.59 -19.33 2.74
N VAL A 84 6.68 -18.85 1.89
CA VAL A 84 5.99 -17.56 2.10
C VAL A 84 5.17 -17.58 3.39
N MET A 85 4.44 -18.67 3.66
CA MET A 85 3.65 -18.82 4.89
C MET A 85 4.52 -18.81 6.16
N LYS A 86 5.70 -19.47 6.12
CA LYS A 86 6.67 -19.38 7.22
C LYS A 86 7.09 -17.94 7.47
N ARG A 87 7.28 -17.14 6.41
CA ARG A 87 7.64 -15.73 6.53
C ARG A 87 6.50 -14.90 7.13
N VAL A 88 5.27 -15.12 6.69
CA VAL A 88 4.07 -14.45 7.25
C VAL A 88 3.85 -14.79 8.71
N ALA A 89 4.12 -16.04 9.14
CA ALA A 89 3.96 -16.45 10.54
C ALA A 89 4.88 -15.68 11.50
N VAL A 90 6.08 -15.28 11.05
CA VAL A 90 7.04 -14.49 11.83
C VAL A 90 6.96 -13.00 11.54
N ASP A 91 6.09 -12.58 10.62
CA ASP A 91 5.97 -11.18 10.23
C ASP A 91 5.16 -10.39 11.27
N SER A 92 5.85 -9.48 11.95
CA SER A 92 5.31 -8.50 12.88
C SER A 92 5.15 -7.11 12.26
N SER A 93 5.27 -6.99 10.93
CA SER A 93 5.13 -5.72 10.23
C SER A 93 3.75 -5.12 10.45
N VAL A 94 3.71 -3.79 10.51
CA VAL A 94 2.48 -3.05 10.74
C VAL A 94 1.75 -2.88 9.40
N CYS A 95 0.46 -3.22 9.37
CA CYS A 95 -0.38 -2.97 8.20
C CYS A 95 -0.47 -1.45 7.91
N GLY A 96 -0.16 -1.05 6.68
CA GLY A 96 -0.19 0.36 6.28
C GLY A 96 -1.58 1.01 6.39
N ILE A 97 -2.65 0.24 6.15
CA ILE A 97 -4.02 0.71 6.37
C ILE A 97 -4.30 0.91 7.87
N GLY A 98 -3.83 0.01 8.73
CA GLY A 98 -3.92 0.19 10.18
C GLY A 98 -3.17 1.43 10.69
N CYS A 99 -2.03 1.76 10.08
CA CYS A 99 -1.34 3.03 10.35
C CYS A 99 -2.19 4.25 9.94
N LEU A 100 -2.86 4.19 8.78
CA LEU A 100 -3.77 5.25 8.35
C LEU A 100 -4.95 5.41 9.29
N ASP A 101 -5.59 4.31 9.71
CA ASP A 101 -6.72 4.34 10.64
C ASP A 101 -6.33 5.06 11.94
N GLY A 102 -5.19 4.66 12.53
CA GLY A 102 -4.68 5.29 13.75
C GLY A 102 -4.39 6.78 13.60
N LEU A 103 -3.82 7.19 12.46
CA LEU A 103 -3.53 8.61 12.20
C LEU A 103 -4.78 9.43 11.93
N PHE A 104 -5.78 8.87 11.24
CA PHE A 104 -7.07 9.55 11.05
C PHE A 104 -7.82 9.70 12.37
N ALA A 105 -7.86 8.66 13.20
CA ALA A 105 -8.43 8.72 14.53
C ALA A 105 -7.75 9.78 15.40
N ALA A 106 -6.41 9.79 15.44
CA ALA A 106 -5.62 10.80 16.17
C ALA A 106 -5.86 12.24 15.67
N ALA A 107 -6.26 12.37 14.40
CA ALA A 107 -6.57 13.63 13.77
C ALA A 107 -8.06 14.03 13.84
N GLY A 108 -8.91 13.22 14.49
CA GLY A 108 -10.36 13.43 14.55
C GLY A 108 -11.04 13.37 13.17
N MET A 109 -10.52 12.56 12.26
CA MET A 109 -10.98 12.44 10.88
C MET A 109 -11.77 11.15 10.68
N ASP A 110 -12.82 11.22 9.87
CA ASP A 110 -13.61 10.05 9.46
C ASP A 110 -12.76 9.04 8.66
N THR A 111 -12.71 7.79 9.15
CA THR A 111 -12.02 6.62 8.55
C THR A 111 -12.83 5.93 7.45
N HIS A 112 -14.06 6.36 7.20
CA HIS A 112 -14.91 5.83 6.12
C HIS A 112 -15.20 6.86 5.03
N GLY A 113 -14.71 8.09 5.22
CA GLY A 113 -15.00 9.21 4.35
C GLY A 113 -14.12 9.30 3.11
N ARG A 114 -14.45 10.28 2.26
CA ARG A 114 -13.72 10.59 1.03
C ARG A 114 -12.23 10.87 1.27
N LEU A 115 -11.91 11.57 2.35
CA LEU A 115 -10.52 11.92 2.68
C LEU A 115 -9.71 10.68 3.09
N PHE A 116 -10.33 9.72 3.75
CA PHE A 116 -9.69 8.45 4.05
C PHE A 116 -9.44 7.65 2.78
N SER A 117 -10.42 7.59 1.89
CA SER A 117 -10.26 6.97 0.57
C SER A 117 -9.13 7.62 -0.25
N PHE A 118 -8.97 8.94 -0.15
CA PHE A 118 -7.87 9.65 -0.78
C PHE A 118 -6.50 9.31 -0.17
N ALA A 119 -6.39 9.20 1.15
CA ALA A 119 -5.16 8.77 1.80
C ALA A 119 -4.81 7.31 1.46
N LYS A 120 -5.80 6.41 1.43
CA LYS A 120 -5.61 5.03 0.93
C LYS A 120 -5.09 5.01 -0.51
N TYR A 121 -5.65 5.85 -1.37
CA TYR A 121 -5.19 5.98 -2.75
C TYR A 121 -3.71 6.39 -2.83
N LEU A 122 -3.27 7.35 -2.00
CA LEU A 122 -1.85 7.73 -1.92
C LEU A 122 -0.96 6.58 -1.42
N MET A 123 -1.43 5.79 -0.46
CA MET A 123 -0.72 4.56 -0.05
C MET A 123 -0.60 3.58 -1.21
N PHE A 124 -1.66 3.35 -1.98
CA PHE A 124 -1.59 2.51 -3.17
C PHE A 124 -0.60 3.03 -4.22
N LEU A 125 -0.63 4.33 -4.51
CA LEU A 125 0.33 4.93 -5.43
C LEU A 125 1.78 4.78 -4.95
N SER A 126 2.04 4.89 -3.64
CA SER A 126 3.40 4.70 -3.11
C SER A 126 3.95 3.31 -3.37
N MET A 127 3.08 2.29 -3.40
CA MET A 127 3.49 0.93 -3.74
C MET A 127 3.87 0.77 -5.21
N CYS A 128 3.46 1.69 -6.10
CA CYS A 128 3.82 1.66 -7.51
C CYS A 128 5.21 2.29 -7.79
N ASP A 129 5.76 3.08 -6.88
CA ASP A 129 7.12 3.66 -6.99
C ASP A 129 8.08 2.88 -6.10
N ILE A 130 9.12 2.29 -6.69
CA ILE A 130 10.05 1.42 -5.96
C ILE A 130 10.80 2.13 -4.82
N ASN A 131 11.01 3.44 -4.91
CA ASN A 131 11.71 4.19 -3.87
C ASN A 131 10.78 4.45 -2.69
N LEU A 132 9.50 4.72 -2.97
CA LEU A 132 8.49 4.86 -1.93
C LEU A 132 8.14 3.51 -1.29
N ALA A 133 8.07 2.44 -2.08
CA ALA A 133 7.82 1.08 -1.59
C ALA A 133 8.88 0.60 -0.59
N ALA A 134 10.11 1.11 -0.69
CA ALA A 134 11.19 0.81 0.25
C ALA A 134 11.15 1.66 1.53
N CYS A 135 10.25 2.65 1.63
CA CYS A 135 10.12 3.48 2.83
C CYS A 135 9.37 2.74 3.95
N ASP A 136 9.63 3.18 5.19
CA ASP A 136 8.87 2.74 6.35
C ASP A 136 7.36 3.04 6.17
N VAL A 137 6.53 2.06 6.50
CA VAL A 137 5.08 2.13 6.27
C VAL A 137 4.40 3.21 7.11
N ARG A 138 4.91 3.50 8.32
CA ARG A 138 4.37 4.55 9.19
C ARG A 138 4.71 5.91 8.59
N LEU A 139 5.91 6.07 8.03
CA LEU A 139 6.28 7.27 7.28
C LEU A 139 5.38 7.47 6.06
N LEU A 140 5.14 6.41 5.27
CA LEU A 140 4.23 6.49 4.12
C LEU A 140 2.80 6.90 4.54
N ALA A 141 2.28 6.30 5.61
CA ALA A 141 0.96 6.65 6.14
C ALA A 141 0.92 8.10 6.64
N ALA A 142 1.94 8.54 7.38
CA ALA A 142 2.06 9.93 7.85
C ALA A 142 2.10 10.91 6.67
N THR A 143 2.90 10.62 5.64
CA THR A 143 2.97 11.40 4.41
C THR A 143 1.62 11.46 3.70
N ALA A 144 0.92 10.34 3.57
CA ALA A 144 -0.40 10.30 2.94
C ALA A 144 -1.43 11.15 3.72
N VAL A 145 -1.46 11.07 5.06
CA VAL A 145 -2.32 11.91 5.89
C VAL A 145 -1.93 13.39 5.76
N TYR A 146 -0.64 13.71 5.77
CA TYR A 146 -0.15 15.09 5.63
C TYR A 146 -0.59 15.71 4.30
N ILE A 147 -0.36 15.01 3.18
CA ILE A 147 -0.80 15.46 1.85
C ILE A 147 -2.31 15.62 1.82
N THR A 148 -3.06 14.64 2.35
CA THR A 148 -4.53 14.70 2.42
C THR A 148 -5.01 15.96 3.15
N ARG A 149 -4.41 16.26 4.31
CA ARG A 149 -4.76 17.44 5.12
C ARG A 149 -4.34 18.74 4.44
N LYS A 150 -3.12 18.81 3.89
CA LYS A 150 -2.59 19.99 3.18
C LYS A 150 -3.43 20.34 1.96
N THR A 151 -3.78 19.35 1.15
CA THR A 151 -4.58 19.55 -0.08
C THR A 151 -6.03 19.97 0.22
N ASN A 152 -6.58 19.61 1.39
CA ASN A 152 -7.97 19.89 1.76
C ASN A 152 -8.07 20.86 2.95
N GLN A 153 -7.07 21.71 3.16
CA GLN A 153 -7.00 22.63 4.30
C GLN A 153 -8.20 23.59 4.33
N GLY A 154 -8.70 24.04 3.18
CA GLY A 154 -9.89 24.89 3.10
C GLY A 154 -11.21 24.22 3.52
N GLN A 155 -11.21 22.89 3.71
CA GLN A 155 -12.39 22.12 4.14
C GLN A 155 -12.31 21.71 5.62
N ARG A 156 -11.33 22.23 6.37
CA ARG A 156 -11.00 21.74 7.72
C ARG A 156 -10.56 22.86 8.65
N ALA A 157 -10.97 22.77 9.92
CA ALA A 157 -10.47 23.62 10.98
C ALA A 157 -9.18 23.04 11.60
N GLY A 158 -8.26 23.93 12.01
CA GLY A 158 -7.03 23.56 12.73
C GLY A 158 -5.78 23.46 11.85
N GLY A 159 -4.63 23.23 12.49
CA GLY A 159 -3.33 23.06 11.83
C GLY A 159 -3.25 21.81 10.95
N ILE A 160 -2.33 21.81 9.99
CA ILE A 160 -2.12 20.67 9.08
C ILE A 160 -1.60 19.46 9.86
N TRP A 161 -0.70 19.66 10.82
CA TRP A 161 -0.13 18.60 11.64
C TRP A 161 -0.20 18.95 13.13
N SER A 162 -0.78 18.07 13.94
CA SER A 162 -0.98 18.29 15.39
C SER A 162 0.02 17.51 16.23
N THR A 163 0.15 17.86 17.51
CA THR A 163 0.97 17.10 18.47
C THR A 163 0.50 15.66 18.63
N ALA A 164 -0.81 15.39 18.54
CA ALA A 164 -1.35 14.03 18.54
C ALA A 164 -0.87 13.21 17.32
N LEU A 165 -0.80 13.84 16.15
CA LEU A 165 -0.26 13.20 14.95
C LEU A 165 1.25 12.94 15.06
N VAL A 166 2.01 13.84 15.70
CA VAL A 166 3.42 13.60 16.03
C VAL A 166 3.55 12.43 17.00
N GLY A 167 2.73 12.36 18.05
CA GLY A 167 2.73 11.24 19.01
C GLY A 167 2.44 9.89 18.35
N GLN A 168 1.50 9.86 17.40
CA GLN A 168 1.09 8.63 16.72
C GLN A 168 2.09 8.18 15.63
N SER A 169 2.66 9.11 14.88
CA SER A 169 3.57 8.80 13.76
C SER A 169 5.05 8.79 14.14
N LEU A 170 5.42 9.50 15.21
CA LEU A 170 6.79 9.90 15.54
C LEU A 170 7.45 10.78 14.46
N VAL A 171 6.66 11.41 13.59
CA VAL A 171 7.16 12.28 12.50
C VAL A 171 6.72 13.72 12.71
N SER A 172 7.68 14.65 12.64
CA SER A 172 7.41 16.09 12.73
C SER A 172 6.84 16.65 11.42
N GLU A 173 6.15 17.79 11.52
CA GLU A 173 5.63 18.49 10.34
C GLU A 173 6.75 18.95 9.41
N SER A 174 7.84 19.48 9.95
CA SER A 174 9.00 19.95 9.16
C SER A 174 9.65 18.82 8.35
N ALA A 175 9.70 17.60 8.91
CA ALA A 175 10.22 16.42 8.22
C ALA A 175 9.29 15.99 7.08
N LEU A 176 7.97 16.11 7.27
CA LEU A 176 6.99 15.84 6.21
C LEU A 176 7.02 16.90 5.13
N GLU A 177 7.17 18.17 5.48
CA GLU A 177 7.16 19.27 4.52
C GLU A 177 8.39 19.26 3.59
N SER A 178 9.57 19.03 4.15
CA SER A 178 10.84 18.99 3.40
C SER A 178 11.21 17.59 2.88
N GLY A 179 10.46 16.57 3.28
CA GLY A 179 10.78 15.16 3.01
C GLY A 179 10.66 14.77 1.54
N MET A 180 11.66 14.02 1.05
CA MET A 180 11.66 13.48 -0.31
C MET A 180 10.47 12.54 -0.57
N THR A 181 10.03 11.80 0.46
CA THR A 181 8.84 10.93 0.41
C THR A 181 7.58 11.72 0.05
N THR A 182 7.37 12.86 0.71
CA THR A 182 6.23 13.75 0.45
C THR A 182 6.27 14.31 -0.96
N LEU A 183 7.42 14.83 -1.39
CA LEU A 183 7.59 15.37 -2.73
C LEU A 183 7.30 14.32 -3.82
N ARG A 184 7.80 13.09 -3.64
CA ARG A 184 7.58 11.98 -4.58
C ARG A 184 6.12 11.55 -4.62
N MET A 185 5.48 11.38 -3.46
CA MET A 185 4.08 10.98 -3.38
C MET A 185 3.15 12.04 -4.01
N GLN A 186 3.43 13.34 -3.80
CA GLN A 186 2.73 14.43 -4.48
C GLN A 186 2.92 14.41 -6.01
N ARG A 187 4.13 14.12 -6.50
CA ARG A 187 4.40 13.99 -7.93
C ARG A 187 3.61 12.83 -8.55
N LEU A 188 3.49 11.70 -7.87
CA LEU A 188 2.67 10.57 -8.35
C LEU A 188 1.21 10.96 -8.46
N MET A 189 0.66 11.58 -7.41
CA MET A 189 -0.70 12.10 -7.40
C MET A 189 -0.95 13.06 -8.58
N TRP A 190 -0.04 14.00 -8.83
CA TRP A 190 -0.19 14.93 -9.96
C TRP A 190 -0.02 14.27 -11.32
N ARG A 191 0.93 13.35 -11.47
CA ARG A 191 1.14 12.63 -12.73
C ARG A 191 -0.13 11.87 -13.11
N ASP A 192 -0.75 11.20 -12.14
CA ASP A 192 -1.98 10.45 -12.34
C ASP A 192 -3.18 11.35 -12.71
N THR A 193 -3.34 12.48 -12.01
CA THR A 193 -4.39 13.46 -12.36
C THR A 193 -4.21 14.09 -13.75
N ARG A 194 -2.97 14.15 -14.28
CA ARG A 194 -2.70 14.61 -15.65
C ARG A 194 -2.97 13.53 -16.68
N THR A 195 -2.63 12.27 -16.41
CA THR A 195 -2.92 11.15 -17.33
C THR A 195 -4.42 10.89 -17.45
N THR A 196 -5.19 10.99 -16.36
CA THR A 196 -6.66 10.87 -16.40
C THR A 196 -7.35 12.01 -17.16
N LYS A 197 -6.79 13.22 -17.15
CA LYS A 197 -7.26 14.32 -18.03
C LYS A 197 -6.94 14.07 -19.51
N GLY A 198 -5.82 13.40 -19.82
CA GLY A 198 -5.44 13.05 -21.19
C GLY A 198 -6.33 11.97 -21.83
N VAL A 199 -6.88 11.05 -21.03
CA VAL A 199 -7.80 10.00 -21.53
C VAL A 199 -9.18 10.59 -21.87
N ARG A 200 -9.62 11.66 -21.20
CA ARG A 200 -10.91 12.32 -21.49
C ARG A 200 -10.92 13.19 -22.75
N MET A 201 -9.82 13.30 -23.50
CA MET A 201 -9.75 14.08 -24.75
C MET A 201 -9.62 13.20 -26.00
N SER A 202 -9.90 11.89 -25.89
CA SER A 202 -9.78 10.93 -27.00
C SER A 202 -11.11 10.34 -27.47
N GLU A 203 -12.26 10.80 -26.95
CA GLU A 203 -13.59 10.27 -27.34
C GLU A 203 -14.47 11.27 -28.10
N ASP A 204 -13.95 12.44 -28.50
CA ASP A 204 -14.70 13.43 -29.30
C ASP A 204 -13.87 14.00 -30.47
N GLN A 205 -13.27 13.16 -31.31
CA GLN A 205 -12.83 13.54 -32.65
C GLN A 205 -13.08 12.43 -33.67
#